data_AF-A0AA88A6M5-F1
#
_entry.id   AF-A0AA88A6M5-F1
#
_cell.length_a   1.000
_cell.length_b   1.000
_cell.length_c   1.000
_cell.angle_alpha   90.00
_cell.angle_beta   90.00
_cell.angle_gamma   90.00
#
_symmetry.space_group_name_H-M   'P 1'
#
loop_
_entity.id
_entity.type
_entity.pdbx_description
1 polymer ?
#
loop_
_entity_poly.entity_id
_entity_poly.type
_entity_poly.pdbx_seq_one_letter_code
_entity_poly.pdbx_strand_id
1 'polypeptide(L)'
;MNYRCKAKTDAIKGFMNCRQNVGTPIKEHMMTVMAYLSEAQANGAEIDAATQLVMVLQILSKDFDLFQASYNLNQKEISPAPKPKRKKEKGKNKGNKPAVNAPAFKKSKKTKKRKVDPKKAKCFHCGKK
;
A
#
# COMPACT_ATOMS: atom_id res chain seq x y z
N MET A 1 -12.28 -38.24 -25.50
CA MET A 1 -12.42 -37.08 -24.58
C MET A 1 -11.18 -36.75 -23.72
N ASN A 2 -10.08 -37.51 -23.74
CA ASN A 2 -8.94 -37.27 -22.81
C ASN A 2 -8.05 -36.05 -23.11
N TYR A 3 -8.11 -35.48 -24.32
CA TYR A 3 -7.15 -34.45 -24.77
C TYR A 3 -7.24 -33.14 -23.94
N ARG A 4 -8.46 -32.69 -23.63
CA ARG A 4 -8.70 -31.45 -22.85
C ARG A 4 -8.17 -31.52 -21.43
N CYS A 5 -8.34 -32.67 -20.76
CA CYS A 5 -7.81 -32.90 -19.42
C CYS A 5 -6.26 -32.90 -19.42
N LYS A 6 -5.65 -33.51 -20.44
CA LYS A 6 -4.20 -33.47 -20.64
C LYS A 6 -3.70 -32.04 -20.86
N ALA A 7 -4.24 -31.32 -21.85
CA ALA A 7 -3.82 -29.95 -22.17
C ALA A 7 -3.97 -28.98 -20.99
N LYS A 8 -5.07 -29.06 -20.23
CA LYS A 8 -5.23 -28.34 -18.95
C LYS A 8 -4.08 -28.63 -17.97
N THR A 9 -3.73 -29.90 -17.80
CA THR A 9 -2.71 -30.32 -16.84
C THR A 9 -1.30 -29.92 -17.30
N ASP A 10 -1.03 -30.05 -18.60
CA ASP A 10 0.24 -29.66 -19.22
C ASP A 10 0.44 -28.13 -19.14
N ALA A 11 -0.60 -27.32 -19.38
CA ALA A 11 -0.55 -25.86 -19.22
C ALA A 11 -0.30 -25.42 -17.76
N ILE A 12 -0.98 -26.04 -16.79
CA ILE A 12 -0.74 -25.78 -15.35
C ILE A 12 0.68 -26.19 -14.95
N LYS A 13 1.18 -27.32 -15.47
CA LYS A 13 2.57 -27.76 -15.25
C LYS A 13 3.57 -26.80 -15.90
N GLY A 14 3.30 -26.30 -17.10
CA GLY A 14 4.10 -25.27 -17.77
C GLY A 14 4.19 -23.99 -16.94
N PHE A 15 3.04 -23.50 -16.46
CA PHE A 15 2.95 -22.37 -15.55
C PHE A 15 3.82 -22.56 -14.29
N MET A 16 3.68 -23.69 -13.57
CA MET A 16 4.40 -23.93 -12.31
C MET A 16 5.93 -24.03 -12.48
N ASN A 17 6.40 -24.37 -13.68
CA ASN A 17 7.83 -24.37 -14.02
C ASN A 17 8.31 -23.02 -14.59
N CYS A 18 7.40 -22.12 -14.96
CA CYS A 18 7.71 -20.80 -15.49
C CYS A 18 8.07 -19.84 -14.35
N ARG A 19 9.25 -20.01 -13.75
CA ARG A 19 9.80 -19.05 -12.77
C ARG A 19 10.56 -17.92 -13.48
N GLN A 20 10.45 -16.70 -12.97
CA GLN A 20 11.22 -15.57 -13.46
C GLN A 20 12.69 -15.71 -13.02
N ASN A 21 13.61 -15.62 -13.98
CA ASN A 21 15.03 -15.51 -13.67
C ASN A 21 15.36 -14.07 -13.26
N VAL A 22 16.27 -13.91 -12.28
CA VAL A 22 16.81 -12.61 -11.85
C VAL A 22 17.33 -11.84 -13.08
N GLY A 23 16.95 -10.58 -13.20
CA GLY A 23 17.31 -9.72 -14.34
C GLY A 23 16.47 -9.90 -15.62
N THR A 24 15.60 -10.91 -15.71
CA THR A 24 14.65 -11.02 -16.84
C THR A 24 13.58 -9.93 -16.73
N PRO A 25 13.27 -9.17 -17.80
CA PRO A 25 12.22 -8.16 -17.77
C PRO A 25 10.86 -8.75 -17.40
N ILE A 26 10.23 -8.23 -16.34
CA ILE A 26 8.95 -8.74 -15.84
C ILE A 26 7.85 -8.75 -16.92
N LYS A 27 7.85 -7.77 -17.84
CA LYS A 27 6.88 -7.70 -18.96
C LYS A 27 6.95 -8.94 -19.86
N GLU A 28 8.15 -9.36 -20.22
CA GLU A 28 8.38 -10.52 -21.09
C GLU A 28 7.96 -11.81 -20.37
N HIS A 29 8.39 -11.96 -19.12
CA HIS A 29 7.99 -13.08 -18.27
C HIS A 29 6.45 -13.18 -18.14
N MET A 30 5.76 -12.06 -17.91
CA MET A 30 4.31 -12.02 -17.80
C MET A 30 3.59 -12.44 -19.08
N MET A 31 4.16 -12.23 -20.27
CA MET A 31 3.54 -12.71 -21.52
C MET A 31 3.48 -14.24 -21.58
N THR A 32 4.57 -14.92 -21.22
CA THR A 32 4.62 -16.39 -21.12
C THR A 32 3.66 -16.92 -20.05
N VAL A 33 3.59 -16.23 -18.91
CA VAL A 33 2.67 -16.56 -17.81
C VAL A 33 1.20 -16.45 -18.23
N MET A 34 0.83 -15.35 -18.88
CA MET A 34 -0.53 -15.15 -19.40
C MET A 34 -0.90 -16.21 -20.45
N ALA A 35 0.05 -16.65 -21.28
CA ALA A 35 -0.19 -17.72 -22.25
C ALA A 35 -0.60 -19.04 -21.57
N TYR A 36 0.16 -19.53 -20.58
CA TYR A 36 -0.18 -20.76 -19.86
C TYR A 36 -1.52 -20.66 -19.10
N LEU A 37 -1.80 -19.52 -18.47
CA LEU A 37 -3.06 -19.31 -17.75
C LEU A 37 -4.27 -19.29 -18.71
N SER A 38 -4.11 -18.63 -19.87
CA SER A 38 -5.13 -18.60 -20.92
C SER A 38 -5.37 -20.00 -21.52
N GLU A 39 -4.30 -20.76 -21.76
CA GLU A 39 -4.40 -22.14 -22.26
C GLU A 39 -5.09 -23.06 -21.23
N ALA A 40 -4.74 -22.95 -19.94
CA ALA A 40 -5.40 -23.70 -18.89
C ALA A 40 -6.90 -23.37 -18.81
N GLN A 41 -7.27 -22.08 -18.83
CA GLN A 41 -8.66 -21.62 -18.80
C GLN A 41 -9.44 -22.07 -20.06
N ALA A 42 -8.88 -21.93 -21.26
CA ALA A 42 -9.48 -22.46 -22.49
C ALA A 42 -9.74 -23.97 -22.41
N ASN A 43 -8.83 -24.72 -21.78
CA ASN A 43 -9.01 -26.14 -21.51
C ASN A 43 -9.90 -26.47 -20.29
N GLY A 44 -10.56 -25.49 -19.67
CA GLY A 44 -11.51 -25.71 -18.56
C GLY A 44 -10.84 -25.83 -17.19
N ALA A 45 -9.75 -25.08 -16.97
CA ALA A 45 -9.33 -24.72 -15.62
C ALA A 45 -10.17 -23.54 -15.11
N GLU A 46 -10.89 -23.75 -14.02
CA GLU A 46 -11.51 -22.68 -13.25
C GLU A 46 -10.45 -22.15 -12.28
N ILE A 47 -10.03 -20.91 -12.51
CA ILE A 47 -9.00 -20.22 -11.73
C ILE A 47 -9.57 -18.83 -11.46
N ASP A 48 -9.91 -18.56 -10.21
CA ASP A 48 -10.41 -17.24 -9.80
C ASP A 48 -9.27 -16.20 -9.77
N ALA A 49 -9.65 -14.92 -9.78
CA ALA A 49 -8.69 -13.82 -9.85
C ALA A 49 -7.74 -13.74 -8.64
N ALA A 50 -8.16 -14.15 -7.44
CA ALA A 50 -7.29 -14.14 -6.27
C ALA A 50 -6.27 -15.29 -6.34
N THR A 51 -6.71 -16.49 -6.73
CA THR A 51 -5.80 -17.62 -7.01
C THR A 51 -4.83 -17.28 -8.14
N GLN A 52 -5.30 -16.66 -9.22
CA GLN A 52 -4.44 -16.21 -10.32
C GLN A 52 -3.35 -15.25 -9.85
N LEU A 53 -3.70 -14.26 -9.01
CA LEU A 53 -2.75 -13.29 -8.47
C LEU A 53 -1.74 -13.96 -7.52
N VAL A 54 -2.19 -14.84 -6.61
CA VAL A 54 -1.29 -15.60 -5.72
C VAL A 54 -0.31 -16.48 -6.50
N MET A 55 -0.80 -17.19 -7.52
CA MET A 55 0.05 -17.99 -8.40
C MET A 55 1.10 -17.13 -9.11
N VAL A 56 0.71 -15.99 -9.70
CA VAL A 56 1.63 -15.06 -10.38
C VAL A 56 2.69 -14.51 -9.40
N LEU A 57 2.32 -14.20 -8.15
CA LEU A 57 3.28 -13.79 -7.12
C LEU A 57 4.30 -14.86 -6.74
N GLN A 58 3.96 -16.15 -6.84
CA GLN A 58 4.83 -17.25 -6.41
C GLN A 58 5.93 -17.60 -7.42
N ILE A 59 5.76 -17.20 -8.69
CA ILE A 59 6.71 -17.48 -9.77
C ILE A 59 7.69 -16.34 -10.07
N LEU A 60 7.45 -15.14 -9.52
CA LEU A 60 8.37 -14.00 -9.61
C LEU A 60 9.73 -14.34 -8.97
N SER A 61 10.78 -13.60 -9.39
CA SER A 61 12.10 -13.70 -8.76
C SER A 61 12.06 -13.10 -7.35
N LYS A 62 13.06 -13.46 -6.52
CA LYS A 62 13.20 -12.94 -5.15
C LYS A 62 13.37 -11.42 -5.07
N ASP A 63 13.72 -10.78 -6.19
CA ASP A 63 13.76 -9.32 -6.32
C ASP A 63 12.38 -8.67 -6.02
N PHE A 64 11.30 -9.45 -6.10
CA PHE A 64 9.93 -9.05 -5.81
C PHE A 64 9.40 -9.52 -4.43
N ASP A 65 10.25 -10.10 -3.57
CA ASP A 65 9.84 -10.58 -2.22
C ASP A 65 9.16 -9.47 -1.38
N LEU A 66 9.62 -8.21 -1.51
CA LEU A 66 9.03 -7.05 -0.84
C LEU A 66 7.59 -6.74 -1.32
N PHE A 67 7.30 -6.98 -2.61
CA PHE A 67 5.97 -6.82 -3.18
C PHE A 67 5.03 -7.92 -2.67
N GLN A 68 5.50 -9.17 -2.62
CA GLN A 68 4.74 -10.29 -2.05
C GLN A 68 4.47 -10.08 -0.55
N ALA A 69 5.46 -9.62 0.22
CA ALA A 69 5.28 -9.29 1.64
C ALA A 69 4.24 -8.17 1.84
N SER A 70 4.29 -7.12 1.03
CA SER A 70 3.35 -5.99 1.07
C SER A 70 1.92 -6.42 0.72
N TYR A 71 1.75 -7.29 -0.29
CA TYR A 71 0.46 -7.88 -0.63
C TYR A 71 -0.12 -8.71 0.54
N ASN A 72 0.70 -9.56 1.15
CA ASN A 72 0.32 -10.42 2.27
C ASN A 72 -0.05 -9.64 3.55
N LEU A 73 0.58 -8.47 3.78
CA LEU A 73 0.22 -7.57 4.87
C LEU A 73 -1.12 -6.88 4.59
N ASN A 74 -1.32 -6.36 3.37
CA ASN A 74 -2.57 -5.72 2.98
C ASN A 74 -3.78 -6.67 3.08
N GLN A 75 -3.64 -7.95 2.72
CA GLN A 75 -4.71 -8.94 2.95
C GLN A 75 -5.09 -9.06 4.43
N LYS A 76 -4.12 -8.98 5.35
CA LYS A 76 -4.34 -9.12 6.79
C LYS A 76 -4.95 -7.85 7.42
N GLU A 77 -4.62 -6.66 6.91
CA GLU A 77 -5.22 -5.40 7.38
C GLU A 77 -6.64 -5.15 6.85
N ILE A 78 -7.08 -5.85 5.80
CA ILE A 78 -8.48 -5.83 5.33
C ILE A 78 -9.40 -6.64 6.27
N SER A 79 -8.86 -7.44 7.19
CA SER A 79 -9.61 -7.91 8.36
C SER A 79 -10.14 -6.70 9.15
N PRO A 80 -11.45 -6.64 9.48
CA PRO A 80 -12.05 -5.45 10.06
C PRO A 80 -11.56 -5.20 11.50
N ALA A 81 -10.43 -4.48 11.62
CA ALA A 81 -9.91 -4.02 12.89
C ALA A 81 -10.97 -3.19 13.63
N PRO A 82 -11.27 -3.50 14.91
CA PRO A 82 -12.28 -2.76 15.65
C PRO A 82 -11.83 -1.30 15.81
N LYS A 83 -12.59 -0.38 15.18
CA LYS A 83 -12.32 1.07 15.19
C LYS A 83 -12.02 1.54 16.61
N PRO A 84 -10.89 2.22 16.88
CA PRO A 84 -10.55 2.67 18.23
C PRO A 84 -11.61 3.65 18.72
N LYS A 85 -12.39 3.23 19.72
CA LYS A 85 -13.41 4.07 20.35
C LYS A 85 -12.73 5.27 21.01
N ARG A 86 -12.82 6.45 20.37
CA ARG A 86 -12.40 7.73 20.97
C ARG A 86 -13.04 7.86 22.36
N LYS A 87 -12.24 7.80 23.42
CA LYS A 87 -12.71 8.15 24.78
C LYS A 87 -13.18 9.60 24.74
N LYS A 88 -14.47 9.83 25.00
CA LYS A 88 -14.99 11.18 25.24
C LYS A 88 -14.39 11.68 26.55
N GLU A 89 -13.54 12.69 26.45
CA GLU A 89 -13.03 13.43 27.60
C GLU A 89 -14.21 14.13 28.29
N LYS A 90 -14.61 13.62 29.46
CA LYS A 90 -15.65 14.26 30.27
C LYS A 90 -15.02 15.38 31.08
N GLY A 91 -15.02 16.59 30.51
CA GLY A 91 -14.72 17.79 31.28
C GLY A 91 -15.67 17.92 32.48
N LYS A 92 -15.10 18.17 33.67
CA LYS A 92 -15.81 18.70 34.83
C LYS A 92 -15.23 20.06 35.17
N ASN A 93 -16.11 21.04 35.37
CA ASN A 93 -15.79 22.42 35.76
C ASN A 93 -16.79 22.86 36.86
N LYS A 94 -16.50 23.98 37.56
CA LYS A 94 -17.03 24.47 38.87
C LYS A 94 -16.34 23.77 40.06
N GLY A 95 -15.80 24.44 41.10
CA GLY A 95 -15.63 25.86 41.48
C GLY A 95 -14.68 25.96 42.71
N ASN A 96 -14.37 27.08 43.39
CA ASN A 96 -14.75 28.50 43.23
C ASN A 96 -13.57 29.45 43.65
N LYS A 97 -13.68 30.22 44.76
CA LYS A 97 -12.78 31.30 45.29
C LYS A 97 -13.16 31.60 46.77
N PRO A 98 -12.57 32.58 47.52
CA PRO A 98 -11.28 33.33 47.46
C PRO A 98 -10.42 33.07 48.75
N ALA A 99 -9.31 33.73 49.16
CA ALA A 99 -8.95 35.16 49.13
C ALA A 99 -7.45 35.49 49.45
N VAL A 100 -6.95 36.55 48.79
CA VAL A 100 -6.11 37.66 49.31
C VAL A 100 -4.69 37.39 49.88
N ASN A 101 -3.66 37.79 49.11
CA ASN A 101 -2.74 38.90 49.43
C ASN A 101 -1.83 39.25 48.21
N ALA A 102 -1.43 40.52 48.09
CA ALA A 102 -0.57 41.11 47.04
C ALA A 102 0.40 42.13 47.69
N PRO A 103 1.35 42.82 47.02
CA PRO A 103 1.78 42.84 45.60
C PRO A 103 3.29 42.40 45.44
N ALA A 104 4.03 42.44 44.31
CA ALA A 104 4.29 43.57 43.40
C ALA A 104 4.96 43.21 42.05
N PHE A 105 4.32 43.62 40.96
CA PHE A 105 4.86 44.42 39.84
C PHE A 105 6.37 44.32 39.43
N LYS A 106 6.70 43.61 38.33
CA LYS A 106 7.71 44.07 37.33
C LYS A 106 7.37 43.67 35.89
N LYS A 107 7.67 44.61 34.97
CA LYS A 107 7.20 44.77 33.58
C LYS A 107 7.60 43.69 32.57
N SER A 108 6.61 43.30 31.76
CA SER A 108 6.65 43.00 30.31
C SER A 108 7.98 43.04 29.52
N LYS A 109 8.20 41.98 28.71
CA LYS A 109 8.79 42.11 27.35
C LYS A 109 8.00 41.24 26.36
N LYS A 110 7.80 41.78 25.15
CA LYS A 110 6.85 41.30 24.12
C LYS A 110 7.63 41.08 22.82
N THR A 111 7.76 39.84 22.34
CA THR A 111 8.46 39.55 21.08
C THR A 111 7.50 38.88 20.08
N LYS A 112 7.52 39.39 18.84
CA LYS A 112 6.46 39.19 17.84
C LYS A 112 6.51 37.80 17.18
N LYS A 113 5.35 37.16 17.00
CA LYS A 113 5.13 36.22 15.88
C LYS A 113 5.43 36.96 14.57
N ARG A 114 6.36 36.45 13.76
CA ARG A 114 6.44 36.83 12.34
C ARG A 114 5.36 36.05 11.58
N LYS A 115 4.47 36.77 10.89
CA LYS A 115 3.71 36.21 9.77
C LYS A 115 4.65 36.09 8.58
N VAL A 116 4.52 35.05 7.78
CA VAL A 116 5.21 34.94 6.48
C VAL A 116 4.17 35.18 5.41
N ASP A 117 4.34 36.24 4.64
CA ASP A 117 3.46 36.60 3.53
C ASP A 117 3.75 35.73 2.29
N PRO A 118 2.72 35.19 1.62
CA PRO A 118 2.90 34.35 0.44
C PRO A 118 3.03 35.21 -0.83
N LYS A 119 4.26 35.45 -1.31
CA LYS A 119 4.50 35.97 -2.68
C LYS A 119 5.93 35.70 -3.18
N LYS A 120 6.01 35.20 -4.42
CA LYS A 120 7.21 35.05 -5.29
C LYS A 120 8.26 34.00 -4.88
N ALA A 121 7.91 32.73 -4.98
CA ALA A 121 8.87 31.72 -5.48
C ALA A 121 8.77 31.69 -7.02
N LYS A 122 9.82 32.07 -7.74
CA LYS A 122 9.88 31.94 -9.21
C LYS A 122 10.34 30.54 -9.58
N CYS A 123 9.73 29.95 -10.59
CA CYS A 123 10.03 28.60 -11.07
C CYS A 123 11.33 28.58 -11.90
N PHE A 124 12.25 27.65 -11.61
CA PHE A 124 13.52 27.45 -12.32
C PHE A 124 13.36 26.56 -13.59
N HIS A 125 12.21 26.65 -14.28
CA HIS A 125 11.87 25.73 -15.38
C HIS A 125 11.40 26.40 -16.68
N CYS A 126 11.72 27.68 -16.87
CA CYS A 126 11.56 28.39 -18.15
C CYS A 126 12.87 29.05 -18.58
N GLY A 127 13.79 28.26 -19.13
CA GLY A 127 15.00 28.74 -19.81
C GLY A 127 15.10 28.15 -21.21
N LYS A 128 14.56 28.86 -22.22
CA LYS A 128 14.76 28.55 -23.64
C LYS A 128 14.86 29.83 -24.46
N LYS A 129 15.96 29.90 -25.23
CA LYS A 129 16.40 30.98 -26.12
C LYS A 129 16.87 32.24 -25.39
#